data_AF-Q1N6M3-F1
#
_entry.id   AF-Q1N6M3-F1
#
_cell.length_a   1.000
_cell.length_b   1.000
_cell.length_c   1.000
_cell.angle_alpha   90.00
_cell.angle_beta   90.00
_cell.angle_gamma   90.00
#
_symmetry.space_group_name_H-M   'P 1'
#
loop_
_entity.id
_entity.type
_entity.pdbx_description
1 polymer ?
#
loop_
_entity_poly.entity_id
_entity_poly.type
_entity_poly.pdbx_seq_one_letter_code
_entity_poly.pdbx_strand_id
1 'polypeptide(L)' 'MHYQTLLRIWVAVTLEVGMQNSSLAIAIVFTQFGGEYGMALISAFWGTWHIVSGLGFAVIARRYLQEK' A
#
# COMPACT_ATOMS: atom_id res chain seq x y z
N MET A 1 20.81 7.83 -18.08
CA MET A 1 20.40 8.44 -16.79
C MET A 1 18.91 8.80 -16.72
N HIS A 2 18.30 9.48 -17.70
CA HIS A 2 16.90 9.94 -17.60
C HIS A 2 15.85 8.81 -17.43
N TYR A 3 16.00 7.69 -18.14
CA TYR A 3 15.04 6.59 -18.09
C TYR A 3 15.01 5.85 -16.74
N GLN A 4 16.17 5.71 -16.10
CA GLN A 4 16.32 5.10 -14.77
C GLN A 4 15.58 5.91 -13.69
N THR A 5 15.63 7.24 -13.77
CA THR A 5 14.90 8.12 -12.84
C THR A 5 13.40 8.01 -13.03
N LEU A 6 12.91 7.97 -14.28
CA LEU A 6 11.49 7.78 -14.57
C LEU A 6 10.99 6.44 -14.01
N LEU A 7 11.74 5.35 -14.22
CA LEU A 7 11.37 4.02 -13.73
C LEU A 7 11.22 3.97 -12.20
N ARG A 8 12.10 4.68 -11.48
CA ARG A 8 12.01 4.80 -10.01
C ARG A 8 10.77 5.59 -9.57
N ILE A 9 10.41 6.63 -10.30
CA ILE A 9 9.19 7.42 -10.01
C ILE A 9 7.94 6.58 -10.25
N TRP A 10 7.87 5.79 -11.33
CA TRP A 10 6.72 4.92 -11.58
C TRP A 10 6.50 3.88 -10.47
N VAL A 11 7.59 3.32 -9.93
CA VAL A 11 7.53 2.42 -8.76
C VAL A 11 7.03 3.18 -7.52
N ALA A 12 7.51 4.40 -7.30
CA ALA A 12 7.06 5.24 -6.19
C ALA A 12 5.56 5.58 -6.28
N VAL A 13 5.10 6.05 -7.45
CA VAL A 13 3.68 6.38 -7.70
C VAL A 13 2.78 5.16 -7.53
N THR A 14 3.23 3.98 -7.99
CA THR A 14 2.48 2.73 -7.81
C THR A 14 2.30 2.38 -6.33
N LEU A 15 3.35 2.55 -5.53
CA LEU A 15 3.28 2.33 -4.08
C LEU A 15 2.44 3.40 -3.38
N GLU A 16 2.56 4.66 -3.78
CA GLU A 16 1.81 5.79 -3.20
C GLU A 16 0.30 5.68 -3.44
N VAL A 17 -0.11 5.30 -4.65
CA VAL A 17 -1.53 5.12 -4.99
C VAL A 17 -2.06 3.77 -4.49
N GLY A 18 -1.22 2.74 -4.50
CA GLY A 18 -1.59 1.37 -4.11
C GLY A 18 -1.62 1.13 -2.61
N MET A 19 -0.94 1.93 -1.80
CA MET A 19 -0.90 1.81 -0.34
C MET A 19 -1.66 2.97 0.32
N GLN A 20 -2.77 2.66 0.95
CA GLN A 20 -3.60 3.64 1.65
C GLN A 20 -3.40 3.58 3.16
N ASN A 21 -3.81 4.62 3.87
CA ASN A 21 -3.80 4.64 5.33
C ASN A 21 -4.99 3.86 5.90
N SER A 22 -4.83 2.55 6.03
CA SER A 22 -5.86 1.68 6.61
C SER A 22 -6.13 1.96 8.10
N SER A 23 -5.16 2.52 8.84
CA SER A 23 -5.36 2.92 10.25
C SER A 23 -6.33 4.08 10.38
N LEU A 24 -6.27 5.05 9.46
CA LEU A 24 -7.26 6.13 9.38
C LEU A 24 -8.65 5.58 9.04
N ALA A 25 -8.73 4.62 8.12
CA ALA A 25 -10.00 3.96 7.80
C ALA A 25 -10.61 3.26 9.04
N ILE A 26 -9.80 2.51 9.79
CA ILE A 26 -10.24 1.87 11.05
C ILE A 26 -10.70 2.92 12.07
N ALA A 27 -9.95 4.01 12.25
CA ALA A 27 -10.33 5.09 13.16
C ALA A 27 -11.68 5.73 12.77
N ILE A 28 -11.95 5.91 11.48
CA ILE A 28 -13.23 6.41 10.97
C ILE A 28 -14.36 5.40 11.29
N VAL A 29 -14.14 4.10 11.11
CA VAL A 29 -15.15 3.07 11.47
C VAL A 29 -15.53 3.16 12.94
N PHE A 30 -14.55 3.23 13.84
CA PHE A 30 -14.82 3.29 15.28
C PHE A 30 -15.47 4.60 15.72
N THR A 31 -15.12 5.72 15.11
CA THR A 31 -15.61 7.04 15.54
C THR A 31 -16.92 7.47 14.87
N GLN A 32 -17.14 7.10 13.60
CA GLN A 32 -18.27 7.59 12.79
C GLN A 32 -19.34 6.53 12.53
N PHE A 33 -18.98 5.24 12.61
CA PHE A 33 -19.87 4.12 12.28
C PHE A 33 -20.17 3.25 13.50
N GLY A 34 -20.06 3.79 14.72
CA GLY A 34 -20.39 3.06 15.95
C GLY A 34 -19.51 1.84 16.23
N GLY A 35 -18.37 1.70 15.55
CA GLY A 35 -17.49 0.54 15.74
C GLY A 35 -18.05 -0.75 15.13
N GLU A 36 -18.80 -0.66 14.03
CA GLU A 36 -19.28 -1.84 13.30
C GLU A 36 -18.14 -2.80 12.96
N TYR A 37 -18.18 -3.98 13.60
CA TYR A 37 -17.09 -4.95 13.57
C TYR A 37 -16.77 -5.46 12.16
N GLY A 38 -17.78 -5.61 11.30
CA GLY A 38 -17.58 -6.05 9.91
C GLY A 38 -16.76 -5.06 9.09
N MET A 39 -17.01 -3.76 9.26
CA MET A 39 -16.28 -2.70 8.56
C MET A 39 -14.84 -2.56 9.08
N ALA A 40 -14.66 -2.69 10.39
CA ALA A 40 -13.35 -2.64 11.02
C ALA A 40 -12.48 -3.84 10.58
N LEU A 41 -13.09 -5.03 10.48
CA LEU A 41 -12.42 -6.25 10.04
C LEU A 41 -11.95 -6.13 8.58
N ILE A 42 -12.81 -5.65 7.68
CA ILE A 42 -12.44 -5.41 6.27
C ILE A 42 -11.27 -4.41 6.18
N SER A 43 -11.34 -3.31 6.95
CA SER A 43 -10.28 -2.29 6.96
C SER A 43 -8.95 -2.84 7.48
N ALA A 44 -8.98 -3.68 8.52
CA ALA A 44 -7.79 -4.35 9.07
C ALA A 44 -7.20 -5.40 8.12
N PHE A 45 -8.05 -6.19 7.46
CA PHE A 45 -7.60 -7.15 6.44
C PHE A 45 -6.97 -6.44 5.24
N TRP A 46 -7.56 -5.33 4.79
CA TRP A 46 -6.94 -4.51 3.75
C TRP A 46 -5.58 -3.98 4.22
N GLY A 47 -5.48 -3.40 5.42
CA GLY A 47 -4.19 -2.97 5.97
C GLY A 47 -3.12 -4.06 5.96
N THR A 48 -3.49 -5.29 6.35
CA THR A 48 -2.60 -6.45 6.32
C THR A 48 -2.18 -6.82 4.90
N TRP A 49 -3.13 -6.83 3.96
CA TRP A 49 -2.86 -7.13 2.56
C TRP A 49 -1.95 -6.10 1.89
N HIS A 50 -2.07 -4.81 2.21
CA HIS A 50 -1.16 -3.77 1.72
C HIS A 50 0.29 -4.03 2.12
N ILE A 51 0.54 -4.53 3.34
CA ILE A 51 1.90 -4.86 3.80
C ILE A 51 2.44 -6.05 3.01
N VAL A 52 1.65 -7.13 2.88
CA VAL A 52 2.08 -8.35 2.18
C VAL A 52 2.35 -8.08 0.70
N SER A 53 1.39 -7.45 0.01
CA SER A 53 1.49 -7.12 -1.41
C SER A 53 2.55 -6.04 -1.69
N GLY A 54 2.64 -5.01 -0.84
CA GLY A 54 3.65 -3.95 -0.94
C GLY A 54 5.07 -4.47 -0.76
N LEU A 55 5.29 -5.37 0.21
CA LEU A 55 6.59 -6.01 0.41
C LEU A 55 6.95 -6.92 -0.78
N GLY A 56 5.99 -7.73 -1.27
CA GLY A 56 6.18 -8.57 -2.44
C GLY A 56 6.55 -7.76 -3.69
N PHE A 57 5.81 -6.67 -3.95
CA PHE A 57 6.10 -5.76 -5.05
C PHE A 57 7.46 -5.08 -4.89
N ALA A 58 7.80 -4.60 -3.69
CA ALA A 58 9.09 -3.96 -3.43
C ALA A 58 10.28 -4.90 -3.68
N VAL A 59 10.16 -6.19 -3.31
CA VAL A 59 11.20 -7.19 -3.58
C VAL A 59 11.37 -7.42 -5.09
N ILE A 60 10.27 -7.52 -5.84
CA ILE A 60 10.30 -7.69 -7.29
C ILE A 60 10.89 -6.44 -7.97
N ALA A 61 10.37 -5.26 -7.62
CA ALA A 61 10.81 -3.98 -8.15
C ALA A 61 12.31 -3.73 -7.89
N ARG A 62 12.82 -4.12 -6.71
CA ARG A 62 14.25 -4.08 -6.40
C ARG A 62 15.07 -4.87 -7.41
N ARG A 63 14.66 -6.08 -7.77
CA ARG A 63 15.39 -6.92 -8.75
C ARG A 63 15.39 -6.27 -10.13
N TYR A 64 14.24 -5.80 -10.60
CA TYR A 64 14.12 -5.13 -11.91
C TYR A 64 14.93 -3.83 -12.00
N LEU A 65 15.09 -3.10 -10.90
CA LEU A 65 15.91 -1.90 -10.83
C LEU A 65 17.42 -2.18 -10.75
N GLN A 66 17.84 -3.41 -10.41
CA GLN A 66 19.26 -3.79 -10.34
C GLN A 66 19.79 -4.40 -11.64
N GLU A 67 18.92 -4.96 -12.49
CA GLU A 67 19.30 -5.55 -13.77
C GLU A 67 19.48 -4.52 -14.91
N LYS A 68 19.24 -3.22 -14.65
CA LYS A 68 19.39 -2.12 -15.60
C LYS A 68 20.31 -1.01 -15.09
#